data_AF-A0A7Y8IM23-F1
#
_entry.id   AF-A0A7Y8IM23-F1
#
_cell.length_a   1.000
_cell.length_b   1.000
_cell.length_c   1.000
_cell.angle_alpha   90.00
_cell.angle_beta   90.00
_cell.angle_gamma   90.00
#
_symmetry.space_group_name_H-M   'P 1'
#
loop_
_entity.id
_entity.type
_entity.pdbx_description
1 polymer ?
#
loop_
_entity_poly.entity_id
_entity_poly.type
_entity_poly.pdbx_seq_one_letter_code
_entity_poly.pdbx_strand_id
1 'polypeptide(L)'
;MRHAFAVAVLAVMPLVAAAETPGRLVVLGFDGVDARLTEQLLAEHKLPNLEKLASRGGYARLAPTTPAQTPVSWATFTTGRDPGGTQIFDFLRRDPQNYLPTFAVAEEGAKPFLFGRHNRLATAGLVGVVLALLALGGAAVLRRRRPWLAAVPLLLVGGGVG
;
A
#
# COMPACT_ATOMS: atom_id res chain seq x y z
N MET A 1 -23.54 -21.70 40.05
CA MET A 1 -24.07 -21.38 38.71
C MET A 1 -22.90 -20.99 37.82
N ARG A 2 -22.73 -21.72 36.71
CA ARG A 2 -21.53 -21.75 35.86
C ARG A 2 -21.68 -20.71 34.76
N HIS A 3 -20.88 -19.64 34.77
CA HIS A 3 -20.81 -18.72 33.62
C HIS A 3 -19.54 -19.02 32.84
N ALA A 4 -19.70 -19.79 31.77
CA ALA A 4 -18.68 -20.03 30.76
C ALA A 4 -18.54 -18.77 29.89
N PHE A 5 -17.34 -18.19 29.85
CA PHE A 5 -16.98 -17.16 28.88
C PHE A 5 -16.41 -17.87 27.65
N ALA A 6 -17.24 -18.09 26.63
CA ALA A 6 -16.77 -18.56 25.33
C ALA A 6 -16.35 -17.33 24.51
N VAL A 7 -15.04 -17.15 24.34
CA VAL A 7 -14.50 -16.19 23.37
C VAL A 7 -14.59 -16.84 22.01
N ALA A 8 -15.58 -16.46 21.22
CA ALA A 8 -15.66 -16.84 19.81
C ALA A 8 -14.64 -15.99 19.03
N VAL A 9 -13.45 -16.55 18.80
CA VAL A 9 -12.52 -16.01 17.81
C VAL A 9 -13.09 -16.36 16.43
N LEU A 10 -13.79 -15.41 15.82
CA LEU A 10 -14.14 -15.47 14.41
C LEU A 10 -12.86 -15.32 13.60
N ALA A 11 -12.23 -16.45 13.28
CA ALA A 11 -11.17 -16.50 12.29
C ALA A 11 -11.79 -16.18 10.92
N VAL A 12 -11.63 -14.95 10.47
CA VAL A 12 -11.88 -14.57 9.07
C VAL A 12 -10.75 -15.20 8.26
N MET A 13 -10.92 -16.47 7.90
CA MET A 13 -10.13 -17.11 6.85
C MET A 13 -10.48 -16.39 5.53
N PRO A 14 -9.51 -15.77 4.83
CA PRO A 14 -9.80 -15.31 3.48
C PRO A 14 -10.07 -16.56 2.64
N LEU A 15 -11.28 -16.64 2.09
CA LEU A 15 -11.60 -17.57 1.02
C LEU A 15 -10.74 -17.16 -0.19
N VAL A 16 -9.54 -17.72 -0.29
CA VAL A 16 -8.72 -17.59 -1.48
C VAL A 16 -9.43 -18.40 -2.55
N ALA A 17 -10.29 -17.75 -3.32
CA ALA A 17 -10.80 -18.30 -4.55
C ALA A 17 -9.59 -18.69 -5.40
N ALA A 18 -9.51 -19.95 -5.82
CA ALA A 18 -8.52 -20.40 -6.77
C ALA A 18 -8.75 -19.62 -8.06
N ALA A 19 -7.97 -18.56 -8.28
CA ALA A 19 -8.00 -17.81 -9.51
C ALA A 19 -7.54 -18.75 -10.63
N GLU A 20 -8.35 -18.90 -11.68
CA GLU A 20 -7.89 -19.53 -12.92
C GLU A 20 -6.59 -18.86 -13.34
N THR A 21 -5.59 -19.65 -13.70
CA THR A 21 -4.31 -19.14 -14.17
C THR A 21 -4.59 -18.32 -15.43
N PRO A 22 -4.50 -16.98 -15.39
CA PRO A 22 -4.84 -16.18 -16.55
C PRO A 22 -3.90 -16.55 -17.69
N GLY A 23 -4.38 -16.46 -18.94
CA GLY A 23 -3.50 -16.57 -20.10
C GLY A 23 -2.27 -15.66 -19.94
N ARG A 24 -1.11 -16.08 -20.44
CA ARG A 24 0.12 -15.29 -20.33
C ARG A 24 0.04 -14.06 -21.24
N LEU A 25 0.16 -12.88 -20.63
CA LEU A 25 0.31 -11.61 -21.36
C LEU A 25 1.78 -11.20 -21.34
N VAL A 26 2.32 -10.89 -22.52
CA VAL A 26 3.66 -10.30 -22.68
C VAL A 26 3.50 -8.96 -23.37
N VAL A 27 4.04 -7.90 -22.78
CA VAL A 27 4.09 -6.57 -23.39
C VAL A 27 5.54 -6.23 -23.68
N LEU A 28 5.85 -5.92 -24.93
CA LEU A 28 7.19 -5.56 -25.39
C LEU A 28 7.21 -4.07 -25.70
N GLY A 29 8.12 -3.33 -25.08
CA GLY A 29 8.40 -1.94 -25.41
C GLY A 29 9.78 -1.81 -26.03
N PHE A 30 9.86 -1.08 -27.15
CA PHE A 30 11.11 -0.78 -27.84
C PHE A 30 11.40 0.72 -27.69
N ASP A 31 12.55 1.07 -27.14
CA ASP A 31 12.92 2.49 -26.96
C ASP A 31 13.35 3.11 -28.29
N GLY A 32 12.95 4.36 -28.52
CA GLY A 32 13.31 5.12 -29.72
C GLY A 32 12.69 4.65 -31.05
N VAL A 33 11.65 3.80 -31.02
CA VAL A 33 11.01 3.32 -32.26
C VAL A 33 10.06 4.37 -32.83
N ASP A 34 10.38 4.86 -34.03
CA ASP A 34 9.54 5.77 -34.81
C ASP A 34 8.51 5.01 -35.67
N ALA A 35 7.27 5.49 -35.67
CA ALA A 35 6.18 4.86 -36.41
C ALA A 35 6.37 4.95 -37.93
N ARG A 36 6.92 6.06 -38.45
CA ARG A 36 7.11 6.24 -39.90
C ARG A 36 8.19 5.29 -40.41
N LEU A 37 9.31 5.18 -39.69
CA LEU A 37 10.36 4.22 -40.02
C LEU A 37 9.85 2.78 -39.94
N THR A 38 9.05 2.46 -38.92
CA THR A 38 8.43 1.13 -38.77
C THR A 38 7.54 0.78 -39.96
N GLU A 39 6.69 1.69 -40.39
CA GLU A 39 5.80 1.50 -41.54
C GLU A 39 6.59 1.38 -42.86
N GLN A 40 7.65 2.18 -43.03
CA GLN A 40 8.53 2.03 -44.20
C GLN A 40 9.16 0.64 -44.25
N LEU A 41 9.71 0.15 -43.14
CA LEU A 41 10.34 -1.16 -43.08
C LEU A 41 9.33 -2.31 -43.21
N LEU A 42 8.08 -2.12 -42.77
CA LEU A 42 6.98 -3.05 -43.03
C LEU A 42 6.65 -3.11 -44.52
N ALA A 43 6.54 -1.96 -45.20
CA ALA A 43 6.29 -1.89 -46.64
C ALA A 43 7.43 -2.52 -47.47
N GLU A 44 8.66 -2.48 -46.96
CA GLU A 44 9.83 -3.16 -47.54
C GLU A 44 9.91 -4.66 -47.17
N HIS A 45 8.92 -5.23 -46.47
CA HIS A 45 8.91 -6.60 -45.95
C HIS A 45 10.11 -6.97 -45.07
N LYS A 46 10.74 -5.98 -44.43
CA LYS A 46 11.92 -6.19 -43.55
C LYS A 46 11.55 -6.55 -42.11
N LEU A 47 10.28 -6.47 -41.73
CA LEU A 47 9.77 -6.75 -40.38
C LEU A 47 8.74 -7.89 -40.37
N PRO A 48 9.09 -9.11 -40.82
CA PRO A 48 8.14 -10.19 -41.07
C PRO A 48 7.37 -10.66 -39.82
N ASN A 49 7.97 -10.52 -38.63
CA ASN A 49 7.29 -10.88 -37.38
C ASN A 49 6.27 -9.80 -36.96
N LEU A 50 6.58 -8.51 -37.17
CA LEU A 50 5.61 -7.45 -36.89
C LEU A 50 4.47 -7.45 -37.91
N GLU A 51 4.75 -7.78 -39.18
CA GLU A 51 3.73 -7.97 -40.21
C GLU A 51 2.74 -9.09 -39.85
N LYS A 52 3.23 -10.22 -39.36
CA LYS A 52 2.39 -11.31 -38.81
C LYS A 52 1.56 -10.87 -37.60
N LEU A 53 2.10 -10.03 -36.73
CA LEU A 53 1.37 -9.53 -35.56
C LEU A 53 0.28 -8.53 -35.96
N ALA A 54 0.59 -7.60 -36.87
CA ALA A 54 -0.35 -6.61 -37.39
C ALA A 54 -1.51 -7.28 -38.13
N SER A 55 -1.24 -8.30 -38.95
CA SER A 55 -2.27 -9.04 -39.71
C SER A 55 -3.18 -9.92 -38.84
N ARG A 56 -2.67 -10.48 -37.73
CA ARG A 56 -3.46 -11.31 -36.81
C ARG A 56 -4.21 -10.51 -35.75
N GLY A 57 -3.81 -9.26 -35.51
CA GLY A 57 -4.38 -8.37 -34.52
C GLY A 57 -4.63 -7.00 -35.14
N GLY A 58 -3.75 -6.04 -34.84
CA GLY A 58 -3.84 -4.70 -35.40
C GLY A 58 -2.56 -3.91 -35.24
N TYR A 59 -2.54 -2.75 -35.89
CA TYR A 59 -1.48 -1.76 -35.80
C TYR A 59 -2.11 -0.38 -35.68
N ALA A 60 -1.61 0.44 -34.76
CA ALA A 60 -2.04 1.82 -34.59
C ALA A 60 -0.85 2.69 -34.16
N ARG A 61 -0.82 3.92 -34.68
CA ARG A 61 0.12 4.94 -34.19
C ARG A 61 -0.35 5.43 -32.83
N LEU A 62 0.59 5.56 -31.90
CA LEU A 62 0.37 6.15 -30.59
C LEU A 62 1.13 7.47 -30.48
N ALA A 63 0.54 8.45 -29.78
CA ALA A 63 1.23 9.68 -29.44
C ALA A 63 2.18 9.41 -28.26
N PRO A 64 3.42 9.94 -28.28
CA PRO A 64 4.28 9.90 -27.11
C PRO A 64 3.74 10.84 -26.01
N THR A 65 4.27 10.69 -24.80
CA THR A 65 4.06 11.67 -23.73
C THR A 65 4.65 13.02 -24.12
N THR A 66 4.20 14.08 -23.44
CA THR A 66 4.87 15.38 -23.46
C THR A 66 5.52 15.64 -22.10
N PRO A 67 6.86 15.72 -22.00
CA PRO A 67 7.83 15.58 -23.09
C PRO A 67 8.05 14.12 -23.54
N ALA A 68 8.50 13.95 -24.79
CA ALA A 68 8.76 12.66 -25.41
C ALA A 68 10.15 12.13 -25.01
N GLN A 69 10.35 11.91 -23.70
CA GLN A 69 11.59 11.37 -23.16
C GLN A 69 11.37 9.94 -22.62
N THR A 70 12.41 9.11 -22.70
CA THR A 70 12.44 7.73 -22.17
C THR A 70 11.85 7.62 -20.76
N PRO A 71 12.34 8.32 -19.71
CA PRO A 71 11.82 8.15 -18.34
C PRO A 71 10.34 8.53 -18.20
N VAL A 72 9.89 9.53 -18.96
CA VAL A 72 8.51 10.02 -18.94
C VAL A 72 7.56 9.02 -19.59
N SER A 73 7.95 8.49 -20.76
CA SER A 73 7.20 7.47 -21.50
C SER A 73 7.08 6.17 -20.70
N TRP A 74 8.17 5.67 -20.11
CA TRP A 74 8.15 4.44 -19.34
C TRP A 74 7.36 4.56 -18.04
N ALA A 75 7.45 5.69 -17.34
CA ALA A 75 6.64 5.95 -16.15
C ALA A 75 5.13 5.97 -16.48
N THR A 76 4.76 6.64 -17.57
CA THR A 76 3.37 6.69 -18.04
C THR A 76 2.87 5.31 -18.46
N PHE A 77 3.66 4.59 -19.25
CA PHE A 77 3.34 3.25 -19.72
C PHE A 77 3.12 2.24 -18.58
N THR A 78 3.99 2.24 -17.57
CA THR A 78 3.91 1.28 -16.45
C THR A 78 2.80 1.59 -15.46
N THR A 79 2.41 2.86 -15.30
CA THR A 79 1.43 3.28 -14.29
C THR A 79 0.05 3.62 -14.85
N GLY A 80 -0.07 3.80 -16.17
CA GLY A 80 -1.28 4.30 -16.82
C GLY A 80 -1.64 5.74 -16.49
N ARG A 81 -0.73 6.52 -15.88
CA ARG A 81 -0.92 7.93 -15.52
C ARG A 81 -0.12 8.83 -16.43
N ASP A 82 -0.62 10.03 -16.69
CA ASP A 82 0.13 11.05 -17.42
C ASP A 82 1.35 11.56 -16.62
N PRO A 83 2.22 12.40 -17.21
CA PRO A 83 3.35 13.00 -16.50
C PRO A 83 2.95 13.77 -15.23
N GLY A 84 1.75 14.37 -15.21
CA GLY A 84 1.21 15.04 -14.02
C GLY A 84 0.93 14.07 -12.87
N GLY A 85 0.43 12.87 -13.17
CA GLY A 85 0.20 11.81 -12.18
C GLY A 85 1.46 11.07 -11.76
N THR A 86 2.44 10.92 -12.66
CA THR A 86 3.70 10.22 -12.36
C THR A 86 4.76 11.11 -11.72
N GLN A 87 4.68 12.43 -11.92
CA GLN A 87 5.66 13.43 -11.45
C GLN A 87 7.07 13.23 -12.04
N ILE A 88 7.20 12.47 -13.14
CA ILE A 88 8.45 12.25 -13.85
C ILE A 88 8.38 13.05 -15.15
N PHE A 89 9.26 14.04 -15.30
CA PHE A 89 9.23 14.99 -16.41
C PHE A 89 10.51 15.01 -17.25
N ASP A 90 11.61 14.50 -16.72
CA ASP A 90 12.92 14.47 -17.39
C ASP A 90 13.83 13.47 -16.65
N PHE A 91 15.01 13.19 -17.18
CA PHE A 91 16.14 12.62 -16.44
C PHE A 91 16.67 13.55 -15.35
N LEU A 92 16.35 14.84 -15.42
CA LEU A 92 16.73 15.86 -14.45
C LEU A 92 15.52 16.35 -13.64
N ARG A 93 15.76 16.67 -12.37
CA ARG A 93 14.82 17.44 -11.53
C ARG A 93 15.55 18.65 -10.97
N ARG A 94 14.78 19.64 -10.54
CA ARG A 94 15.33 20.80 -9.80
C ARG A 94 15.28 20.50 -8.31
N ASP A 95 16.38 20.77 -7.61
CA ASP A 95 16.37 20.79 -6.15
C ASP A 95 15.49 21.96 -5.68
N PRO A 96 14.41 21.72 -4.90
CA PRO A 96 13.54 22.80 -4.43
C PRO A 96 14.23 23.84 -3.54
N GLN A 97 15.38 23.52 -2.94
CA GLN A 97 16.08 24.43 -2.03
C GLN A 97 16.92 25.48 -2.76
N ASN A 98 17.58 25.10 -3.84
CA ASN A 98 18.55 25.94 -4.55
C ASN A 98 18.32 26.04 -6.07
N TYR A 99 17.31 25.32 -6.60
CA TYR A 99 16.93 25.27 -8.01
C TYR A 99 18.00 24.73 -8.97
N LEU A 100 19.08 24.16 -8.46
CA LEU A 100 20.10 23.53 -9.29
C LEU A 100 19.57 22.20 -9.87
N PRO A 101 20.01 21.83 -11.08
CA PRO A 101 19.66 20.55 -11.67
C PRO A 101 20.32 19.41 -10.89
N THR A 102 19.55 18.37 -10.63
CA THR A 102 20.01 17.10 -10.09
C THR A 102 19.35 15.96 -10.85
N PHE A 103 19.85 14.72 -10.71
CA PHE A 103 19.28 13.57 -11.40
C PHE A 103 17.90 13.21 -10.82
N ALA A 104 16.93 12.96 -11.70
CA ALA A 104 15.61 12.44 -11.38
C ALA A 104 15.62 10.91 -11.28
N VAL A 105 16.60 10.37 -10.55
CA VAL A 105 16.67 8.94 -10.22
C VAL A 105 15.87 8.66 -8.95
N ALA A 106 15.43 7.40 -8.81
CA ALA A 106 14.83 6.95 -7.58
C ALA A 106 15.84 7.10 -6.43
N GLU A 107 15.41 7.74 -5.36
CA GLU A 107 16.18 7.83 -4.12
C GLU A 107 15.55 6.91 -3.08
N GLU A 108 16.40 6.12 -2.43
CA GLU A 108 15.99 5.34 -1.27
C GLU A 108 15.96 6.24 -0.04
N GLY A 109 14.88 6.13 0.73
CA GLY A 109 14.72 6.88 1.96
C GLY A 109 13.99 6.06 3.01
N ALA A 110 14.45 6.15 4.27
CA ALA A 110 13.75 5.53 5.39
C ALA A 110 12.52 6.38 5.75
N LYS A 111 11.33 5.76 5.71
CA LYS A 111 10.11 6.36 6.26
C LYS A 111 9.70 5.61 7.52
N PRO A 112 9.26 6.30 8.60
CA PRO A 112 8.77 5.63 9.80
C PRO A 112 7.58 4.73 9.43
N PHE A 113 7.80 3.42 9.54
CA PHE A 113 6.75 2.44 9.34
C PHE A 113 5.78 2.49 10.52
N LEU A 114 4.48 2.48 10.23
CA LEU A 114 3.37 2.47 11.19
C LEU A 114 3.18 3.76 12.02
N PHE A 115 4.25 4.37 12.53
CA PHE A 115 4.20 5.58 13.38
C PHE A 115 4.44 6.91 12.65
N GLY A 116 4.45 6.89 11.32
CA GLY A 116 4.63 8.09 10.50
C GLY A 116 3.42 9.04 10.51
N ARG A 117 3.65 10.31 10.16
CA ARG A 117 2.61 11.36 10.10
C ARG A 117 1.37 11.00 9.28
N HIS A 118 1.52 10.17 8.25
CA HIS A 118 0.43 9.73 7.37
C HIS A 118 -0.34 8.52 7.90
N ASN A 119 0.12 7.87 8.98
CA ASN A 119 -0.49 6.68 9.57
C ASN A 119 -1.14 6.96 10.93
N ARG A 120 -1.52 8.22 11.20
CA ARG A 120 -2.09 8.64 12.50
C ARG A 120 -3.26 7.80 12.97
N LEU A 121 -4.13 7.37 12.05
CA LEU A 121 -5.28 6.51 12.36
C LEU A 121 -4.83 5.11 12.82
N ALA A 122 -3.83 4.52 12.16
CA ALA A 122 -3.29 3.23 12.55
C ALA A 122 -2.61 3.29 13.93
N THR A 123 -1.82 4.34 14.18
CA THR A 123 -1.20 4.58 15.50
C THR A 123 -2.25 4.77 16.59
N ALA A 124 -3.27 5.61 16.34
CA ALA A 124 -4.35 5.85 17.28
C ALA A 124 -5.15 4.57 17.58
N GLY A 125 -5.41 3.76 16.55
CA GLY A 125 -6.04 2.45 16.70
C GLY A 125 -5.23 1.51 17.60
N LEU A 126 -3.92 1.40 17.37
CA LEU A 126 -3.04 0.57 18.19
C LEU A 126 -3.03 1.02 19.66
N VAL A 127 -2.90 2.32 19.91
CA VAL A 127 -2.95 2.89 21.28
C VAL A 127 -4.30 2.58 21.94
N GLY A 128 -5.41 2.75 21.21
CA GLY A 128 -6.74 2.43 21.70
C GLY A 128 -6.89 0.95 22.11
N VAL A 129 -6.38 0.03 21.29
CA VAL A 129 -6.40 -1.41 21.61
C VAL A 129 -5.57 -1.70 22.86
N VAL A 130 -4.37 -1.14 22.99
CA VAL A 130 -3.52 -1.33 24.17
C VAL A 130 -4.19 -0.81 25.43
N LEU A 131 -4.78 0.38 25.39
CA LEU A 131 -5.50 0.95 26.53
C LEU A 131 -6.72 0.10 26.93
N ALA A 132 -7.47 -0.42 25.96
CA ALA A 132 -8.60 -1.31 26.22
C ALA A 132 -8.16 -2.61 26.91
N LEU A 133 -7.06 -3.23 26.43
CA LEU A 133 -6.51 -4.44 27.04
C LEU A 133 -6.01 -4.19 28.46
N LEU A 134 -5.32 -3.07 28.71
CA LEU A 134 -4.87 -2.68 30.05
C LEU A 134 -6.06 -2.44 31.00
N ALA A 135 -7.11 -1.76 30.54
CA ALA A 135 -8.32 -1.53 31.33
C ALA A 135 -9.04 -2.84 31.67
N LEU A 136 -9.18 -3.75 30.70
CA LEU A 136 -9.79 -5.07 30.91
C LEU A 136 -8.95 -5.93 31.87
N GLY A 137 -7.62 -5.93 31.72
CA GLY A 137 -6.70 -6.62 32.61
C GLY A 137 -6.74 -6.08 34.04
N GLY A 138 -6.70 -4.76 34.19
CA GLY A 138 -6.83 -4.09 35.49
C GLY A 138 -8.17 -4.41 36.17
N ALA A 139 -9.27 -4.36 35.43
CA ALA A 139 -10.59 -4.74 35.93
C ALA A 139 -10.65 -6.21 36.35
N ALA A 140 -10.02 -7.12 35.59
CA ALA A 140 -9.94 -8.54 35.95
C ALA A 140 -9.10 -8.77 37.23
N VAL A 141 -7.96 -8.09 37.37
CA VAL A 141 -7.12 -8.17 38.58
C VAL A 141 -7.85 -7.61 39.80
N LEU A 142 -8.50 -6.46 39.67
CA LEU A 142 -9.27 -5.85 40.76
C LEU A 142 -10.46 -6.74 41.17
N ARG A 143 -11.15 -7.36 40.21
CA ARG A 143 -12.20 -8.35 40.48
C ARG A 143 -11.68 -9.60 41.22
N ARG A 144 -10.46 -10.06 40.91
CA ARG A 144 -9.80 -11.18 41.62
C ARG A 144 -9.31 -10.81 43.02
N ARG A 145 -8.96 -9.54 43.26
CA ARG A 145 -8.56 -9.01 44.58
C ARG A 145 -9.74 -8.54 45.45
N ARG A 146 -10.96 -8.57 44.90
CA ARG A 146 -12.21 -8.23 45.60
C ARG A 146 -12.59 -9.14 46.80
N PRO A 147 -12.15 -10.40 46.98
CA PRO A 147 -12.49 -11.15 48.20
C PRO A 147 -11.73 -10.67 49.44
N TRP A 148 -10.69 -9.82 49.34
CA TRP A 148 -10.01 -9.24 50.51
C TRP A 148 -10.58 -7.90 50.98
N LEU A 149 -11.26 -7.14 50.10
CA LEU A 149 -11.98 -5.93 50.51
C LEU A 149 -13.30 -6.24 51.25
N ALA A 150 -13.86 -7.44 51.04
CA ALA A 150 -14.95 -7.97 51.85
C ALA A 150 -14.48 -8.59 53.19
N ALA A 151 -13.16 -8.74 53.38
CA ALA A 151 -12.54 -9.30 54.57
C ALA A 151 -11.94 -8.23 55.51
N VAL A 152 -12.37 -6.97 55.39
CA VAL A 152 -12.17 -5.97 56.46
C VAL A 152 -13.32 -6.18 57.45
N PRO A 153 -13.10 -6.74 58.66
CA PRO A 153 -14.14 -6.77 59.66
C PRO A 153 -14.45 -5.33 60.05
N LEU A 154 -15.71 -4.97 59.97
CA LEU A 154 -16.25 -3.69 60.43
C LEU A 154 -16.10 -3.63 61.97
N LEU A 155 -14.93 -3.24 62.46
CA LEU A 155 -14.70 -2.90 63.87
C LEU A 155 -15.20 -1.48 64.15
N LEU A 156 -16.52 -1.28 64.03
CA LEU A 156 -17.21 -0.05 64.44
C LEU A 156 -18.58 -0.35 65.07
N VAL A 157 -18.61 -1.28 66.02
CA VAL A 157 -19.68 -1.33 67.04
C VAL A 157 -19.03 -1.76 68.37
N GLY A 158 -18.87 -0.83 69.30
CA GLY A 158 -18.39 -1.14 70.65
C GLY A 158 -17.63 0.01 71.30
N GLY A 159 -18.30 1.12 71.57
CA GLY A 159 -17.69 2.26 72.25
C GLY A 159 -18.67 3.39 72.51
N GLY A 160 -19.73 3.09 73.27
CA GLY A 160 -20.68 4.13 73.70
C GLY A 160 -21.81 3.57 74.54
N VAL A 161 -21.96 4.15 75.74
CA VAL A 161 -23.03 4.01 76.74
C VAL A 161 -22.81 2.93 77.81
N GLY A 162 -22.56 3.38 79.05
CA GLY A 162 -22.62 2.60 80.27
C GLY A 162 -21.52 2.95 81.26
#